data_AF-A0A366KQ77-F1
#
_entry.id   AF-A0A366KQ77-F1
#
_cell.length_a   1.000
_cell.length_b   1.000
_cell.length_c   1.000
_cell.angle_alpha   90.00
_cell.angle_beta   90.00
_cell.angle_gamma   90.00
#
_symmetry.space_group_name_H-M   'P 1'
#
loop_
_entity.id
_entity.type
_entity.pdbx_description
1 polymer ?
#
loop_
_entity_poly.entity_id
_entity_poly.type
_entity_poly.pdbx_seq_one_letter_code
_entity_poly.pdbx_strand_id
1 'polypeptide(L)'
;MKLSESKVIKWLNRFAGFALVLYIVILMVSIFNSGVPSAAKGIKWYTVFNVKAEEKVKNNAVSINEGLDNWFNKGFLVSETKMSSVSLRFKSYSDLFSFSAITFQLAYLFYFLCIGLLILLVKLFFKSLTKDEIFTRKNVSIIIYSSVILMLLPSIRWITQEFLINCITKLKLNDSGYVISNGASFFGTETLIGLVLLAFGLAFKVGVDIKQENEAFV
;
A
#
# COMPACT_ATOMS: atom_id res chain seq x y z
N MET A 1 36.57 -0.77 8.89
CA MET A 1 35.65 -0.89 10.05
C MET A 1 34.64 -1.97 9.71
N LYS A 2 34.51 -3.03 10.51
CA LYS A 2 33.56 -4.13 10.22
C LYS A 2 32.13 -3.64 10.45
N LEU A 3 31.22 -3.89 9.50
CA LEU A 3 29.82 -3.49 9.65
C LEU A 3 29.10 -4.30 10.73
N SER A 4 29.58 -5.52 11.02
CA SER A 4 29.15 -6.36 12.13
C SER A 4 29.40 -5.74 13.51
N GLU A 5 30.30 -4.77 13.63
CA GLU A 5 30.58 -4.06 14.89
C GLU A 5 29.73 -2.79 15.04
N SER A 6 29.12 -2.32 13.95
CA SER A 6 28.29 -1.11 13.95
C SER A 6 27.04 -1.28 14.81
N LYS A 7 26.94 -0.49 15.88
CA LYS A 7 25.74 -0.40 16.73
C LYS A 7 24.51 0.02 15.91
N VAL A 8 24.70 0.89 14.91
CA VAL A 8 23.62 1.39 14.04
C VAL A 8 23.00 0.25 13.23
N ILE A 9 23.81 -0.59 12.58
CA ILE A 9 23.31 -1.69 11.74
C ILE A 9 22.59 -2.75 12.59
N LYS A 10 23.12 -3.05 13.78
CA LYS A 10 22.44 -3.95 14.74
C LYS A 10 21.09 -3.41 15.17
N TRP A 11 20.99 -2.10 15.42
CA TRP A 11 19.73 -1.47 15.81
C TRP A 11 18.72 -1.46 14.66
N LEU A 12 19.16 -1.13 13.44
CA LEU A 12 18.33 -1.19 12.23
C LEU A 12 17.79 -2.60 11.96
N ASN A 13 18.61 -3.64 12.12
CA ASN A 13 18.16 -5.03 11.97
C ASN A 13 17.09 -5.41 13.01
N ARG A 14 17.26 -5.00 14.28
CA ARG A 14 16.26 -5.22 15.33
C ARG A 14 14.96 -4.46 15.05
N PHE A 15 15.07 -3.20 14.62
CA PHE A 15 13.93 -2.37 14.25
C PHE A 15 13.16 -2.96 13.06
N ALA A 16 13.85 -3.42 12.01
CA ALA A 16 13.22 -4.10 10.88
C ALA A 16 12.52 -5.40 11.31
N GLY A 17 13.09 -6.14 12.26
CA GLY A 17 12.45 -7.30 12.87
C GLY A 17 11.15 -6.94 13.61
N PHE A 18 11.18 -5.89 14.43
CA PHE A 18 10.01 -5.39 15.14
C PHE A 18 8.92 -4.89 14.19
N ALA A 19 9.30 -4.11 13.16
CA ALA A 19 8.40 -3.65 12.12
C ALA A 19 7.72 -4.80 11.38
N LEU A 20 8.46 -5.88 11.06
CA LEU A 20 7.89 -7.08 10.44
C LEU A 20 6.85 -7.77 11.35
N VAL A 21 7.15 -7.90 12.64
CA VAL A 21 6.21 -8.51 13.60
C VAL A 21 4.94 -7.67 13.74
N LEU A 22 5.08 -6.36 13.95
CA LEU A 22 3.94 -5.45 13.99
C LEU A 22 3.12 -5.53 12.69
N TYR A 23 3.79 -5.56 11.54
CA TYR A 23 3.14 -5.66 10.25
C TYR A 23 2.29 -6.93 10.13
N ILE A 24 2.83 -8.08 10.53
CA ILE A 24 2.10 -9.36 10.52
C ILE A 24 0.88 -9.30 11.45
N VAL A 25 1.03 -8.74 12.66
CA VAL A 25 -0.08 -8.58 13.61
C VAL A 25 -1.18 -7.69 13.01
N ILE A 26 -0.82 -6.54 12.45
CA ILE A 26 -1.76 -5.61 11.81
C ILE A 26 -2.45 -6.25 10.61
N LEU A 27 -1.71 -7.01 9.79
CA LEU A 27 -2.25 -7.70 8.62
C LEU A 27 -3.25 -8.78 9.03
N MET A 28 -2.93 -9.59 10.04
CA MET A 28 -3.85 -10.59 10.59
C MET A 28 -5.11 -9.91 11.15
N VAL A 29 -4.95 -8.86 11.96
CA VAL A 29 -6.09 -8.08 12.48
C VAL A 29 -6.94 -7.52 11.33
N SER A 30 -6.34 -6.98 10.28
CA SER A 30 -7.06 -6.36 9.16
C SER A 30 -7.77 -7.40 8.26
N ILE A 31 -7.24 -8.61 8.14
CA ILE A 31 -7.84 -9.69 7.34
C ILE A 31 -8.99 -10.35 8.09
N PHE A 32 -8.82 -10.61 9.39
CA PHE A 32 -9.71 -11.42 10.21
C PHE A 32 -10.71 -10.62 11.06
N ASN A 33 -10.40 -9.40 11.48
CA ASN A 33 -11.41 -8.57 12.11
C ASN A 33 -12.30 -7.94 11.03
N SER A 34 -13.59 -8.30 11.05
CA SER A 34 -14.63 -7.41 10.58
C SER A 34 -14.55 -6.20 11.50
N GLY A 35 -13.88 -5.13 11.07
CA GLY A 35 -13.49 -4.08 11.99
C GLY A 35 -14.63 -3.21 12.50
N VAL A 36 -15.84 -3.74 12.80
CA VAL A 36 -17.17 -3.14 13.12
C VAL A 36 -17.10 -1.97 14.16
N PRO A 37 -17.28 -0.63 13.86
CA PRO A 37 -18.02 0.18 14.82
C PRO A 37 -19.38 -0.41 15.06
N SER A 38 -19.65 -0.70 16.32
CA SER A 38 -20.91 -1.25 16.84
C SER A 38 -22.17 -0.51 16.37
N ALA A 39 -22.02 0.71 15.83
CA ALA A 39 -23.10 1.55 15.31
C ALA A 39 -23.60 1.20 13.89
N ALA A 40 -22.89 0.41 13.08
CA ALA A 40 -23.24 0.18 11.67
C ALA A 40 -23.27 -1.31 11.28
N LYS A 41 -24.47 -1.86 11.04
CA LYS A 41 -24.74 -3.26 10.63
C LYS A 41 -24.07 -3.68 9.30
N GLY A 42 -22.75 -3.83 9.23
CA GLY A 42 -22.01 -4.31 8.05
C GLY A 42 -21.27 -5.62 8.35
N ILE A 43 -21.12 -6.48 7.34
CA ILE A 43 -20.43 -7.79 7.51
C ILE A 43 -18.90 -7.61 7.46
N LYS A 44 -18.41 -6.75 6.56
CA LYS A 44 -16.98 -6.41 6.42
C LYS A 44 -16.81 -5.06 5.75
N TRP A 45 -15.66 -4.44 5.98
CA TRP A 45 -15.29 -3.20 5.33
C TRP A 45 -13.82 -3.05 5.06
N TYR A 46 -13.54 -2.15 4.12
CA TYR A 46 -12.23 -1.82 3.64
C TYR A 46 -12.14 -0.30 3.54
N THR A 47 -11.14 0.29 4.19
CA THR A 47 -10.85 1.71 4.05
C THR A 47 -9.76 1.87 3.01
N VAL A 48 -10.09 2.56 1.92
CA VAL A 48 -9.11 2.89 0.87
C VAL A 48 -8.89 4.40 0.88
N PHE A 49 -7.63 4.79 1.00
CA PHE A 49 -7.19 6.18 1.01
C PHE A 49 -6.94 6.69 -0.41
N ASN A 50 -6.87 8.01 -0.57
CA ASN A 50 -6.61 8.69 -1.86
C ASN A 50 -7.65 8.36 -2.93
N VAL A 51 -8.93 8.31 -2.56
CA VAL A 51 -10.02 8.19 -3.53
C VAL A 51 -10.61 9.59 -3.76
N LYS A 52 -10.76 9.99 -5.02
CA LYS A 52 -11.36 11.27 -5.37
C LYS A 52 -12.88 11.17 -5.22
N ALA A 53 -13.46 12.01 -4.38
CA ALA A 53 -14.91 12.12 -4.23
C ALA A 53 -15.35 13.51 -4.70
N GLU A 54 -16.22 13.55 -5.69
CA GLU A 54 -16.85 14.79 -6.18
C GLU A 54 -18.34 14.70 -5.96
N GLU A 55 -18.98 15.78 -5.51
CA GLU A 55 -20.43 15.79 -5.30
C GLU A 55 -21.14 15.54 -6.64
N LYS A 56 -22.16 14.68 -6.67
CA LYS A 56 -22.99 14.55 -7.88
C LYS A 56 -23.66 15.90 -8.08
N VAL A 57 -23.16 16.70 -9.03
CA VAL A 57 -23.86 17.89 -9.51
C VAL A 57 -25.25 17.44 -9.93
N LYS A 58 -26.25 17.73 -9.09
CA LYS A 58 -27.64 17.65 -9.52
C LYS A 58 -27.75 18.66 -10.65
N ASN A 59 -27.93 18.19 -11.88
CA ASN A 59 -28.56 19.01 -12.91
C ASN A 59 -29.95 19.37 -12.39
N ASN A 60 -30.03 20.46 -11.62
CA ASN A 60 -31.13 21.40 -11.48
C ASN A 60 -30.75 22.41 -10.41
N ALA A 61 -30.81 23.67 -10.81
CA ALA A 61 -30.36 24.84 -10.08
C ALA A 61 -30.95 24.96 -8.67
N VAL A 62 -30.12 25.56 -7.84
CA VAL A 62 -30.30 26.01 -6.45
C VAL A 62 -31.58 26.82 -6.27
N SER A 63 -32.43 26.45 -5.31
CA SER A 63 -33.28 27.42 -4.61
C SER A 63 -32.55 27.86 -3.34
N ILE A 64 -32.07 29.10 -3.40
CA ILE A 64 -31.47 29.87 -2.31
C ILE A 64 -32.55 30.00 -1.23
N ASN A 65 -32.43 29.29 -0.09
CA ASN A 65 -33.02 29.60 1.23
C ASN A 65 -33.06 28.41 2.22
N GLU A 66 -32.01 27.60 2.32
CA GLU A 66 -31.85 26.76 3.52
C GLU A 66 -30.44 26.95 4.09
N GLY A 67 -30.43 27.56 5.27
CA GLY A 67 -29.29 28.24 5.87
C GLY A 67 -28.11 27.37 6.24
N LEU A 68 -26.97 28.06 6.35
CA LEU A 68 -25.64 27.58 6.71
C LEU A 68 -25.53 26.83 8.05
N ASP A 69 -26.60 26.75 8.84
CA ASP A 69 -26.54 26.24 10.22
C ASP A 69 -26.82 24.74 10.35
N ASN A 70 -27.38 24.07 9.32
CA ASN A 70 -27.69 22.64 9.39
C ASN A 70 -26.64 21.69 8.78
N TRP A 71 -25.58 22.22 8.16
CA TRP A 71 -24.60 21.38 7.44
C TRP A 71 -23.39 20.93 8.28
N PHE A 72 -23.08 21.64 9.36
CA PHE A 72 -21.98 21.26 10.27
C PHE A 72 -22.27 20.00 11.11
N ASN A 73 -23.46 19.39 10.97
CA ASN A 73 -23.94 18.30 11.83
C ASN A 73 -24.05 16.91 11.18
N LYS A 74 -23.43 16.67 10.01
CA LYS A 74 -23.28 15.31 9.46
C LYS A 74 -21.80 14.98 9.31
N GLY A 75 -21.34 14.02 10.12
CA GLY A 75 -19.94 13.62 10.27
C GLY A 75 -19.29 12.99 9.03
N PHE A 76 -19.06 13.79 8.01
CA PHE A 76 -18.13 13.51 6.91
C PHE A 76 -17.36 14.80 6.61
N LEU A 77 -16.20 14.95 7.24
CA LEU A 77 -15.20 15.95 6.86
C LEU A 77 -14.61 15.55 5.49
N VAL A 78 -15.24 16.02 4.41
CA VAL A 78 -14.59 16.09 3.09
C VAL A 78 -13.60 17.24 3.18
N SER A 79 -12.30 16.94 3.28
CA SER A 79 -11.28 18.00 3.28
C SER A 79 -11.21 18.68 1.91
N GLU A 80 -10.85 19.96 1.90
CA GLU A 80 -10.76 20.84 0.71
C GLU A 80 -9.84 20.31 -0.41
N THR A 81 -9.10 19.21 -0.20
CA THR A 81 -8.24 18.59 -1.21
C THR A 81 -8.94 17.56 -2.12
N LYS A 82 -10.26 17.31 -1.95
CA LYS A 82 -11.03 16.27 -2.67
C LYS A 82 -10.47 14.83 -2.54
N MET A 83 -9.47 14.60 -1.70
CA MET A 83 -8.94 13.28 -1.38
C MET A 83 -9.63 12.74 -0.14
N SER A 84 -10.43 11.69 -0.30
CA SER A 84 -11.24 11.12 0.77
C SER A 84 -10.81 9.68 1.08
N SER A 85 -10.95 9.29 2.35
CA SER A 85 -10.94 7.88 2.73
C SER A 85 -12.33 7.32 2.47
N VAL A 86 -12.45 6.37 1.53
CA VAL A 86 -13.72 5.70 1.24
C VAL A 86 -13.73 4.36 1.98
N SER A 87 -14.71 4.19 2.86
CA SER A 87 -14.99 2.91 3.52
C SER A 87 -16.03 2.14 2.70
N LEU A 88 -15.59 1.09 2.01
CA LEU A 88 -16.49 0.16 1.33
C LEU A 88 -17.18 -0.72 2.37
N ARG A 89 -18.51 -0.76 2.33
CA ARG A 89 -19.31 -1.63 3.21
C ARG A 89 -20.09 -2.64 2.38
N PHE A 90 -19.87 -3.92 2.65
CA PHE A 90 -20.72 -4.98 2.10
C PHE A 90 -21.96 -5.17 2.99
N LYS A 91 -23.14 -5.10 2.37
CA LYS A 91 -24.44 -5.20 3.07
C LYS A 91 -24.89 -6.66 3.23
N SER A 92 -24.50 -7.54 2.32
CA SER A 92 -24.87 -8.97 2.34
C SER A 92 -23.67 -9.89 2.04
N TYR A 93 -23.79 -11.17 2.42
CA TYR A 93 -22.79 -12.19 2.06
C TYR A 93 -22.71 -12.41 0.55
N SER A 94 -23.82 -12.29 -0.17
CA SER A 94 -23.83 -12.34 -1.64
C SER A 94 -23.01 -11.20 -2.27
N ASP A 95 -23.03 -10.00 -1.68
CA ASP A 95 -22.19 -8.90 -2.16
C ASP A 95 -20.70 -9.19 -1.90
N LEU A 96 -20.39 -9.74 -0.72
CA LEU A 96 -19.01 -10.06 -0.30
C LEU A 96 -18.36 -11.14 -1.17
N PHE A 97 -19.12 -12.14 -1.59
CA PHE A 97 -18.66 -13.24 -2.45
C PHE A 97 -18.92 -13.01 -3.94
N SER A 98 -19.39 -11.82 -4.32
CA SER A 98 -19.52 -11.46 -5.73
C SER A 98 -18.15 -11.37 -6.42
N PHE A 99 -18.11 -11.65 -7.73
CA PHE A 99 -16.87 -11.61 -8.50
C PHE A 99 -16.12 -10.27 -8.38
N SER A 100 -16.86 -9.15 -8.41
CA SER A 100 -16.29 -7.80 -8.25
C SER A 100 -15.70 -7.58 -6.84
N ALA A 101 -16.31 -8.16 -5.81
CA ALA A 101 -15.79 -8.08 -4.45
C ALA A 101 -14.56 -8.97 -4.26
N ILE A 102 -14.55 -10.19 -4.81
CA ILE A 102 -13.41 -11.12 -4.71
C ILE A 102 -12.19 -10.53 -5.42
N THR A 103 -12.36 -9.99 -6.63
CA THR A 103 -11.28 -9.34 -7.39
C THR A 103 -10.68 -8.16 -6.65
N PHE A 104 -11.52 -7.29 -6.05
CA PHE A 104 -11.04 -6.23 -5.18
C PHE A 104 -10.30 -6.76 -3.94
N GLN A 105 -10.85 -7.75 -3.24
CA GLN A 105 -10.24 -8.32 -2.04
C GLN A 105 -8.87 -8.96 -2.33
N LEU A 106 -8.73 -9.64 -3.45
CA LEU A 106 -7.47 -10.22 -3.91
C LEU A 106 -6.45 -9.13 -4.25
N ALA A 107 -6.84 -8.09 -4.98
CA ALA A 107 -5.97 -6.97 -5.31
C ALA A 107 -5.50 -6.22 -4.05
N TYR A 108 -6.43 -5.98 -3.11
CA TYR A 108 -6.13 -5.37 -1.82
C TYR A 108 -5.14 -6.24 -1.02
N LEU A 109 -5.38 -7.55 -0.91
CA LEU A 109 -4.44 -8.46 -0.23
C LEU A 109 -3.07 -8.45 -0.91
N PHE A 110 -3.02 -8.51 -2.24
CA PHE A 110 -1.78 -8.49 -3.01
C PHE A 110 -0.97 -7.21 -2.76
N TYR A 111 -1.62 -6.05 -2.69
CA TYR A 111 -0.98 -4.78 -2.34
C TYR A 111 -0.26 -4.85 -0.98
N PHE A 112 -0.93 -5.36 0.06
CA PHE A 112 -0.32 -5.54 1.37
C PHE A 112 0.77 -6.64 1.37
N LEU A 113 0.63 -7.70 0.58
CA LEU A 113 1.69 -8.69 0.46
C LEU A 113 2.98 -8.07 -0.13
N CYS A 114 2.86 -7.16 -1.10
CA CYS A 114 4.02 -6.43 -1.65
C CYS A 114 4.72 -5.56 -0.59
N ILE A 115 3.95 -4.85 0.26
CA ILE A 115 4.52 -4.07 1.37
C ILE A 115 5.23 -4.99 2.37
N GLY A 116 4.61 -6.11 2.74
CA GLY A 116 5.21 -7.09 3.65
C GLY A 116 6.51 -7.69 3.10
N LEU A 117 6.54 -7.96 1.79
CA LEU A 117 7.72 -8.46 1.09
C LEU A 117 8.86 -7.42 1.12
N LEU A 118 8.58 -6.13 0.94
CA LEU A 118 9.59 -5.07 1.09
C LEU A 118 10.20 -5.04 2.49
N ILE A 119 9.37 -5.09 3.54
CA ILE A 119 9.86 -5.11 4.94
C ILE A 119 10.74 -6.34 5.19
N LEU A 120 10.34 -7.50 4.65
CA LEU A 120 11.11 -8.74 4.75
C LEU A 120 12.46 -8.61 4.04
N LEU A 121 12.49 -8.07 2.82
CA LEU A 121 13.72 -7.86 2.05
C LEU A 121 14.69 -6.91 2.78
N VAL A 122 14.18 -5.81 3.33
CA VAL A 122 14.95 -4.86 4.16
C VAL A 122 15.55 -5.55 5.38
N LYS A 123 14.76 -6.39 6.08
CA LYS A 123 15.26 -7.20 7.21
C LYS A 123 16.36 -8.16 6.76
N LEU A 124 16.17 -8.87 5.66
CA LEU A 124 17.17 -9.82 5.14
C LEU A 124 18.47 -9.11 4.76
N PHE A 125 18.37 -7.92 4.17
CA PHE A 125 19.51 -7.08 3.86
C PHE A 125 20.28 -6.67 5.12
N PHE A 126 19.61 -6.07 6.12
CA PHE A 126 20.27 -5.68 7.37
C PHE A 126 20.86 -6.88 8.13
N LYS A 127 20.19 -8.03 8.10
CA LYS A 127 20.74 -9.27 8.67
C LYS A 127 22.04 -9.68 7.98
N SER A 128 22.12 -9.57 6.66
CA SER A 128 23.37 -9.86 5.93
C SER A 128 24.49 -8.87 6.29
N LEU A 129 24.17 -7.58 6.42
CA LEU A 129 25.14 -6.56 6.86
C LEU A 129 25.71 -6.84 8.27
N THR A 130 24.90 -7.37 9.19
CA THR A 130 25.40 -7.75 10.54
C THR A 130 26.40 -8.90 10.53
N LYS A 131 26.50 -9.65 9.43
CA LYS A 131 27.45 -10.77 9.24
C LYS A 131 28.66 -10.38 8.40
N ASP A 132 28.84 -9.09 8.08
CA ASP A 132 29.85 -8.59 7.13
C ASP A 132 29.72 -9.16 5.70
N GLU A 133 28.58 -9.77 5.35
CA GLU A 133 28.31 -10.38 4.04
C GLU A 133 27.83 -9.35 3.00
N ILE A 134 28.53 -8.22 2.86
CA ILE A 134 28.03 -7.04 2.13
C ILE A 134 27.92 -7.32 0.62
N PHE A 135 29.05 -7.68 -0.01
CA PHE A 135 29.18 -7.89 -1.46
C PHE A 135 28.87 -9.34 -1.83
N THR A 136 27.59 -9.69 -1.81
CA THR A 136 27.12 -11.03 -2.20
C THR A 136 26.07 -10.95 -3.29
N ARG A 137 26.03 -11.94 -4.19
CA ARG A 137 24.97 -12.08 -5.20
C ARG A 137 23.58 -12.06 -4.57
N LYS A 138 23.44 -12.61 -3.36
CA LYS A 138 22.19 -12.59 -2.59
C LYS A 138 21.74 -11.16 -2.26
N ASN A 139 22.63 -10.31 -1.76
CA ASN A 139 22.29 -8.93 -1.42
C ASN A 139 21.98 -8.10 -2.66
N VAL A 140 22.68 -8.33 -3.77
CA VAL A 140 22.37 -7.73 -5.06
C VAL A 140 20.92 -8.08 -5.45
N SER A 141 20.55 -9.36 -5.41
CA SER A 141 19.17 -9.79 -5.70
C SER A 141 18.15 -9.15 -4.76
N ILE A 142 18.45 -9.02 -3.47
CA ILE A 142 17.57 -8.35 -2.50
C ILE A 142 17.33 -6.89 -2.87
N ILE A 143 18.38 -6.14 -3.24
CA ILE A 143 18.27 -4.73 -3.65
C ILE A 143 17.45 -4.61 -4.94
N ILE A 144 17.75 -5.45 -5.94
CA ILE A 144 17.03 -5.46 -7.22
C ILE A 144 15.55 -5.81 -7.01
N TYR A 145 15.22 -6.86 -6.26
CA TYR A 145 13.82 -7.21 -6.00
C TYR A 145 13.10 -6.10 -5.22
N SER A 146 13.75 -5.49 -4.23
CA SER A 146 13.17 -4.35 -3.50
C SER A 146 12.86 -3.19 -4.44
N SER A 147 13.76 -2.89 -5.38
CA SER A 147 13.58 -1.82 -6.36
C SER A 147 12.40 -2.08 -7.30
N VAL A 148 12.27 -3.31 -7.81
CA VAL A 148 11.17 -3.70 -8.71
C VAL A 148 9.83 -3.62 -7.96
N ILE A 149 9.77 -4.09 -6.72
CA ILE A 149 8.53 -4.02 -5.93
C ILE A 149 8.14 -2.57 -5.65
N LEU A 150 9.11 -1.69 -5.31
CA LEU A 150 8.84 -0.26 -5.13
C LEU A 150 8.32 0.41 -6.40
N MET A 151 8.86 0.03 -7.57
CA MET A 151 8.37 0.54 -8.85
C MET A 151 6.93 0.09 -9.16
N LEU A 152 6.58 -1.16 -8.81
CA LEU A 152 5.26 -1.73 -9.06
C LEU A 152 4.20 -1.28 -8.05
N LEU A 153 4.59 -0.85 -6.85
CA LEU A 153 3.68 -0.52 -5.75
C LEU A 153 2.60 0.52 -6.15
N PRO A 154 2.94 1.64 -6.83
CA PRO A 154 1.95 2.62 -7.26
C PRO A 154 0.96 2.06 -8.29
N SER A 155 1.43 1.24 -9.22
CA SER A 155 0.57 0.59 -10.22
C SER A 155 -0.39 -0.41 -9.56
N ILE A 156 0.07 -1.19 -8.58
CA ILE A 156 -0.79 -2.10 -7.80
C ILE A 156 -1.82 -1.32 -6.99
N ARG A 157 -1.43 -0.19 -6.39
CA ARG A 157 -2.35 0.72 -5.68
C ARG A 157 -3.42 1.25 -6.63
N TRP A 158 -3.03 1.68 -7.82
CA TRP A 158 -3.94 2.17 -8.85
C TRP A 158 -4.94 1.10 -9.29
N ILE A 159 -4.46 -0.12 -9.58
CA ILE A 159 -5.32 -1.27 -9.94
C ILE A 159 -6.30 -1.60 -8.82
N THR A 160 -5.84 -1.61 -7.57
CA THR A 160 -6.69 -1.86 -6.41
C THR A 160 -7.81 -0.83 -6.29
N GLN A 161 -7.51 0.45 -6.55
CA GLN A 161 -8.53 1.51 -6.56
C GLN A 161 -9.53 1.37 -7.72
N GLU A 162 -9.08 0.98 -8.92
CA GLU A 162 -10.01 0.69 -10.03
C GLU A 162 -10.97 -0.45 -9.68
N PHE A 163 -10.46 -1.54 -9.09
CA PHE A 163 -11.31 -2.64 -8.66
C PHE A 163 -12.29 -2.23 -7.56
N LEU A 164 -11.88 -1.34 -6.64
CA LEU A 164 -12.78 -0.75 -5.65
C LEU A 164 -13.93 0.00 -6.32
N ILE A 165 -13.63 0.91 -7.26
CA ILE A 165 -14.64 1.74 -7.94
C ILE A 165 -15.59 0.87 -8.75
N ASN A 166 -15.06 -0.13 -9.45
CA ASN A 166 -15.85 -1.10 -10.20
C ASN A 166 -16.75 -1.93 -9.26
N CYS A 167 -16.25 -2.34 -8.10
CA CYS A 167 -17.02 -3.04 -7.06
C CYS A 167 -18.18 -2.18 -6.57
N ILE A 168 -17.92 -0.92 -6.22
CA ILE A 168 -18.94 0.05 -5.77
C ILE A 168 -20.02 0.24 -6.85
N THR A 169 -19.60 0.42 -8.10
CA THR A 169 -20.50 0.73 -9.22
C THR A 169 -21.38 -0.47 -9.59
N LYS A 170 -20.78 -1.66 -9.75
CA LYS A 170 -21.52 -2.87 -10.14
C LYS A 170 -22.50 -3.35 -9.07
N LEU A 171 -22.11 -3.26 -7.80
CA LEU A 171 -22.96 -3.67 -6.68
C LEU A 171 -23.88 -2.55 -6.18
N LYS A 172 -23.86 -1.37 -6.84
CA LYS A 172 -24.64 -0.19 -6.45
C LYS A 172 -24.52 0.13 -4.94
N LEU A 173 -23.29 0.03 -4.41
CA LEU A 173 -23.01 0.24 -2.98
C LEU A 173 -22.83 1.73 -2.62
N ASN A 174 -22.98 2.63 -3.59
CA ASN A 174 -22.81 4.06 -3.42
C ASN A 174 -24.13 4.75 -3.05
N ASP A 175 -24.36 4.90 -1.75
CA ASP A 175 -25.49 5.65 -1.19
C ASP A 175 -25.11 7.09 -0.79
N SER A 176 -23.88 7.52 -1.01
CA SER A 176 -23.34 8.76 -0.42
C SER A 176 -23.69 10.03 -1.20
N GLY A 177 -24.21 9.91 -2.43
CA GLY A 177 -24.48 11.05 -3.30
C GLY A 177 -23.25 11.64 -4.00
N TYR A 178 -22.07 11.04 -3.83
CA TYR A 178 -20.83 11.47 -4.48
C TYR A 178 -20.48 10.57 -5.68
N VAL A 179 -19.83 11.12 -6.70
CA VAL A 179 -19.11 10.36 -7.72
C VAL A 179 -17.73 10.03 -7.19
N ILE A 180 -17.38 8.76 -7.24
CA ILE A 180 -16.11 8.23 -6.73
C ILE A 180 -15.22 7.91 -7.93
N SER A 181 -14.00 8.43 -7.94
CA SER A 181 -13.02 8.21 -9.01
C SER A 181 -11.62 7.92 -8.46
N ASN A 182 -10.76 7.36 -9.30
CA ASN A 182 -9.43 6.93 -8.91
C ASN A 182 -8.57 8.15 -8.60
N GLY A 183 -8.08 8.22 -7.36
CA GLY A 183 -7.21 9.30 -6.90
C GLY A 183 -5.74 8.90 -6.83
N ALA A 184 -5.42 7.61 -6.98
CA ALA A 184 -4.05 7.15 -7.11
C ALA A 184 -3.50 7.50 -8.50
N SER A 185 -2.22 7.84 -8.53
CA SER A 185 -1.46 7.95 -9.76
C SER A 185 -0.82 6.61 -10.12
N PHE A 186 -0.70 6.34 -11.42
CA PHE A 186 -0.01 5.14 -11.93
C PHE A 186 1.49 5.15 -11.61
N PHE A 187 2.08 6.35 -11.56
CA PHE A 187 3.46 6.60 -11.14
C PHE A 187 3.47 7.45 -9.86
N GLY A 188 4.40 7.18 -8.95
CA GLY A 188 4.55 7.91 -7.69
C GLY A 188 6.01 8.12 -7.30
N THR A 189 6.24 8.78 -6.17
CA THR A 189 7.58 8.96 -5.59
C THR A 189 8.26 7.61 -5.34
N GLU A 190 7.48 6.58 -5.01
CA GLU A 190 7.95 5.21 -4.83
C GLU A 190 8.58 4.66 -6.11
N THR A 191 8.07 5.03 -7.29
CA THR A 191 8.67 4.64 -8.58
C THR A 191 10.04 5.25 -8.77
N LEU A 192 10.22 6.54 -8.44
CA LEU A 192 11.52 7.22 -8.54
C LEU A 192 12.54 6.61 -7.57
N ILE A 193 12.13 6.37 -6.31
CA ILE A 193 12.97 5.69 -5.32
C ILE A 193 13.36 4.30 -5.81
N GLY A 194 12.40 3.56 -6.39
CA GLY A 194 12.65 2.26 -6.98
C GLY A 194 13.67 2.32 -8.12
N LEU A 195 13.54 3.27 -9.06
CA LEU A 195 14.51 3.44 -10.15
C LEU A 195 15.92 3.75 -9.65
N VAL A 196 16.04 4.64 -8.66
CA VAL A 196 17.33 4.97 -8.04
C VAL A 196 17.93 3.73 -7.35
N LEU A 197 17.11 2.98 -6.60
CA LEU A 197 17.54 1.76 -5.94
C LEU A 197 17.95 0.68 -6.94
N LEU A 198 17.28 0.59 -8.09
CA LEU A 198 17.63 -0.34 -9.17
C LEU A 198 19.00 0.02 -9.76
N ALA A 199 19.24 1.30 -10.04
CA ALA A 199 20.55 1.78 -10.52
C ALA A 199 21.66 1.44 -9.51
N PHE A 200 21.43 1.65 -8.22
CA PHE A 200 22.35 1.22 -7.16
C PHE A 200 22.54 -0.30 -7.16
N GLY A 201 21.48 -1.09 -7.27
CA GLY A 201 21.54 -2.55 -7.31
C GLY A 201 22.36 -3.07 -8.49
N LEU A 202 22.23 -2.45 -9.67
CA LEU A 202 23.02 -2.77 -10.86
C LEU A 202 24.49 -2.39 -10.69
N ALA A 203 24.80 -1.22 -10.14
CA ALA A 203 26.18 -0.84 -9.83
C ALA A 203 26.80 -1.80 -8.80
N PHE A 204 26.03 -2.20 -7.79
CA PHE A 204 26.46 -3.16 -6.78
C PHE A 204 26.73 -4.55 -7.37
N LYS A 205 25.91 -4.97 -8.35
CA LYS A 205 26.13 -6.20 -9.11
C LYS A 205 27.49 -6.20 -9.79
N VAL A 206 27.81 -5.13 -10.53
CA VAL A 206 29.11 -4.98 -11.21
C VAL A 206 30.25 -5.07 -10.20
N GLY A 207 30.14 -4.42 -9.04
CA GLY A 207 31.15 -4.52 -7.98
C GLY A 207 31.33 -5.92 -7.42
N VAL A 208 30.25 -6.70 -7.27
CA VAL A 208 30.32 -8.12 -6.86
C VAL A 208 30.97 -8.98 -7.93
N ASP A 209 30.62 -8.75 -9.20
CA ASP A 209 31.15 -9.52 -10.33
C ASP A 209 32.67 -9.29 -10.46
N ILE A 210 33.13 -8.03 -10.41
CA ILE A 210 34.58 -7.68 -10.43
C ILE A 210 35.33 -8.33 -9.26
N LYS A 211 34.73 -8.32 -8.06
CA LYS A 211 35.35 -8.96 -6.89
C LYS A 211 35.53 -10.47 -7.12
N GLN A 212 34.51 -11.14 -7.64
CA GLN A 212 34.55 -12.58 -7.91
C GLN A 212 35.54 -12.93 -9.02
N GLU A 213 35.63 -12.11 -10.06
CA GLU A 213 36.65 -12.27 -11.10
C GLU A 213 38.05 -12.17 -10.50
N ASN A 214 38.34 -11.12 -9.73
CA ASN A 214 39.64 -10.95 -9.08
C ASN A 214 39.98 -12.09 -8.10
N GLU A 215 39.01 -12.61 -7.36
CA GLU A 215 39.20 -13.77 -6.46
C GLU A 215 39.39 -15.10 -7.21
N ALA A 216 38.94 -15.21 -8.47
CA ALA A 216 39.13 -16.39 -9.31
C ALA A 216 40.46 -16.37 -10.08
N PHE A 217 41.06 -15.19 -10.27
CA PHE A 217 42.36 -15.00 -10.91
C PHE A 217 43.56 -15.21 -9.96
N VAL A 218 43.35 -15.07 -8.65
CA VAL A 218 44.36 -15.30 -7.58
C VAL A 218 44.33 -16.75 -7.14
#